data_AF-A0A1G1FJ56-F1
#
_entry.id   AF-A0A1G1FJ56-F1
#
_cell.length_a   1.000
_cell.length_b   1.000
_cell.length_c   1.000
_cell.angle_alpha   90.00
_cell.angle_beta   90.00
_cell.angle_gamma   90.00
#
_symmetry.space_group_name_H-M   'P 1'
#
loop_
_entity.id
_entity.type
_entity.pdbx_description
1 polymer ?
#
loop_
_entity_poly.entity_id
_entity_poly.type
_entity_poly.pdbx_seq_one_letter_code
_entity_poly.pdbx_strand_id
1 'polypeptide(L)' 'MGSLKEKINEIEREEIITALMECEWVMARAARKLGITERMIGYKIKKYGIRKEAYRGEMVRFDSSRW' A
#
# COMPACT_ATOMS: atom_id res chain seq x y z
N MET A 1 5.32 -8.12 22.62
CA MET A 1 4.18 -7.33 22.11
C MET A 1 4.74 -6.04 21.53
N GLY A 2 4.43 -5.69 20.28
CA GLY A 2 4.88 -4.44 19.67
C GLY A 2 4.29 -3.21 20.37
N SER A 3 4.97 -2.08 20.26
CA SER A 3 4.51 -0.77 20.73
C SER A 3 3.19 -0.37 20.07
N LEU A 4 2.44 0.54 20.70
CA LEU A 4 1.21 1.10 20.11
C LEU A 4 1.47 1.70 18.72
N LYS A 5 2.63 2.32 18.53
CA LYS A 5 3.04 2.91 17.26
C LYS A 5 3.19 1.87 16.16
N GLU A 6 3.74 0.70 16.46
CA GLU A 6 3.87 -0.40 15.50
C GLU A 6 2.49 -0.93 15.10
N LYS A 7 1.61 -1.18 16.07
CA LYS A 7 0.23 -1.65 15.79
C LYS A 7 -0.55 -0.68 14.92
N ILE A 8 -0.43 0.63 15.16
CA ILE A 8 -1.08 1.65 14.33
C ILE A 8 -0.52 1.63 12.90
N ASN A 9 0.80 1.47 12.73
CA ASN A 9 1.40 1.39 11.41
C ASN A 9 0.96 0.14 10.64
N GLU A 10 0.79 -1.00 11.33
CA GLU A 10 0.29 -2.24 10.74
C GLU A 10 -1.15 -2.09 10.25
N ILE A 11 -2.06 -1.63 11.12
CA ILE A 11 -3.46 -1.38 10.76
C ILE A 11 -3.54 -0.37 9.60
N GLU A 12 -2.81 0.73 9.69
CA GLU A 12 -2.80 1.74 8.62
C GLU A 12 -2.30 1.17 7.29
N ARG A 13 -1.26 0.32 7.32
CA ARG A 13 -0.74 -0.34 6.13
C ARG A 13 -1.78 -1.28 5.52
N GLU A 14 -2.45 -2.09 6.32
CA GLU A 14 -3.46 -3.05 5.88
C GLU A 14 -4.66 -2.33 5.23
N GLU A 15 -5.18 -1.28 5.87
CA GLU A 15 -6.28 -0.48 5.33
C GLU A 15 -5.94 0.15 3.96
N ILE A 16 -4.70 0.64 3.80
CA ILE A 16 -4.25 1.18 2.52
C ILE A 16 -4.21 0.10 1.43
N ILE A 17 -3.69 -1.08 1.75
CA ILE A 17 -3.61 -2.19 0.79
C ILE A 17 -5.01 -2.64 0.39
N THR A 18 -5.91 -2.81 1.35
CA THR A 18 -7.31 -3.20 1.10
C THR A 18 -8.00 -2.18 0.19
N ALA A 19 -7.91 -0.89 0.51
CA ALA A 19 -8.51 0.16 -0.32
C ALA A 19 -7.89 0.21 -1.73
N LEU A 20 -6.58 -0.02 -1.87
CA LEU A 20 -5.91 -0.13 -3.17
C LEU A 20 -6.42 -1.33 -3.97
N MET A 21 -6.56 -2.50 -3.37
CA MET A 21 -7.07 -3.70 -4.06
C MET A 21 -8.51 -3.51 -4.55
N GLU A 22 -9.40 -3.01 -3.67
CA GLU A 22 -10.80 -2.73 -4.01
C GLU A 22 -10.96 -1.64 -5.09
N CYS A 23 -9.98 -0.73 -5.19
CA CYS A 23 -9.97 0.35 -6.16
C CYS A 23 -9.08 0.05 -7.38
N GLU A 24 -8.75 -1.22 -7.64
CA GLU A 24 -7.95 -1.67 -8.80
C GLU A 24 -6.56 -0.99 -8.89
N TRP A 25 -6.03 -0.60 -7.73
CA TRP A 25 -4.78 0.14 -7.54
C TRP A 25 -4.79 1.58 -8.05
N VAL A 26 -5.97 2.18 -8.24
CA VAL A 26 -6.11 3.61 -8.56
C VAL A 26 -5.99 4.45 -7.28
N MET A 27 -4.85 5.11 -7.08
CA MET A 27 -4.55 5.87 -5.85
C MET A 27 -5.60 6.92 -5.52
N ALA A 28 -6.06 7.70 -6.50
CA ALA A 28 -7.11 8.71 -6.29
C ALA A 28 -8.43 8.10 -5.77
N ARG A 29 -8.81 6.91 -6.24
CA ARG A 29 -10.02 6.20 -5.78
C ARG A 29 -9.83 5.68 -4.35
N ALA A 30 -8.69 5.05 -4.07
CA ALA A 30 -8.36 4.54 -2.74
C ALA A 30 -8.25 5.66 -1.70
N ALA A 31 -7.64 6.79 -2.05
CA ALA A 31 -7.55 7.97 -1.18
C ALA A 31 -8.93 8.51 -0.82
N ARG A 32 -9.82 8.67 -1.82
CA ARG A 32 -11.21 9.08 -1.59
C ARG A 32 -11.96 8.09 -0.69
N LYS A 33 -11.76 6.79 -0.88
CA LYS A 33 -12.36 5.74 -0.04
C LYS A 33 -11.90 5.84 1.42
N LEU A 34 -10.61 6.11 1.64
CA LEU A 34 -10.01 6.28 2.97
C LEU A 34 -10.26 7.66 3.60
N GLY A 35 -10.93 8.58 2.89
CA GLY A 35 -11.18 9.95 3.39
C GLY A 35 -9.91 10.81 3.50
N ILE A 36 -8.88 10.53 2.71
CA ILE A 36 -7.61 11.28 2.69
C ILE A 36 -7.30 11.84 1.31
N THR A 37 -6.31 12.74 1.24
CA THR A 37 -5.84 13.26 -0.05
C THR A 37 -4.97 12.24 -0.77
N GLU A 38 -4.92 12.33 -2.11
CA GLU A 38 -4.05 11.50 -2.94
C GLU A 38 -2.57 11.68 -2.59
N ARG A 39 -2.17 12.89 -2.18
CA ARG A 39 -0.81 13.16 -1.68
C ARG A 39 -0.51 12.36 -0.41
N MET A 40 -1.45 12.30 0.54
CA MET A 40 -1.29 11.57 1.80
C MET A 40 -1.17 10.06 1.56
N ILE A 41 -2.01 9.47 0.72
CA ILE A 41 -1.89 8.03 0.41
C ILE A 41 -0.56 7.74 -0.29
N GLY A 42 -0.11 8.61 -1.20
CA GLY A 42 1.19 8.46 -1.86
C GLY A 42 2.36 8.44 -0.89
N TYR A 43 2.36 9.32 0.12
CA TYR A 43 3.38 9.29 1.17
C TYR A 43 3.33 8.01 2.01
N LYS A 44 2.14 7.53 2.36
CA LYS A 44 1.98 6.31 3.15
C LYS A 44 2.39 5.06 2.36
N ILE A 45 2.06 4.99 1.06
CA ILE A 45 2.52 3.94 0.15
C ILE A 45 4.05 3.87 0.13
N LYS A 46 4.71 5.03 0.00
CA LYS A 46 6.18 5.12 0.06
C LYS A 46 6.73 4.72 1.43
N LYS A 47 6.12 5.20 2.52
CA LYS A 47 6.51 4.88 3.90
C LYS A 47 6.46 3.38 4.19
N TYR A 48 5.43 2.69 3.70
CA TYR A 48 5.20 1.26 3.97
C TYR A 48 5.74 0.32 2.89
N GLY A 49 6.30 0.85 1.79
CA GLY A 49 6.83 0.04 0.70
C GLY A 49 5.76 -0.81 0.00
N ILE A 50 4.54 -0.29 -0.12
CA ILE A 50 3.41 -1.01 -0.74
C ILE A 50 3.61 -1.03 -2.26
N ARG A 51 3.53 -2.22 -2.87
CA ARG A 51 3.78 -2.47 -4.29
C ARG A 51 2.72 -3.40 -4.86
N LYS A 52 2.15 -3.07 -6.03
CA LYS A 52 1.08 -3.86 -6.67
C LYS A 52 1.51 -5.29 -6.96
N GLU A 53 2.76 -5.47 -7.36
CA GLU A 53 3.37 -6.74 -7.75
C GLU A 53 3.40 -7.73 -6.58
N ALA A 54 3.58 -7.24 -5.35
CA ALA A 54 3.62 -8.08 -4.15
C ALA A 54 2.26 -8.70 -3.81
N TYR A 55 1.17 -8.16 -4.34
CA TYR A 55 -0.20 -8.57 -4.04
C TYR A 55 -0.95 -9.13 -5.27
N ARG A 56 -0.25 -9.32 -6.40
CA ARG A 56 -0.86 -9.82 -7.64
C ARG A 56 -0.94 -11.34 -7.74
N GLY A 57 -0.21 -12.10 -6.91
CA GLY A 57 -0.22 -13.56 -6.94
C GLY A 57 0.35 -14.15 -8.25
N GLU A 58 1.54 -14.75 -8.13
CA GLU A 58 2.19 -15.66 -9.09
C GLU A 58 3.07 -15.07 -10.24
N MET A 59 4.34 -15.51 -10.19
CA MET A 59 5.46 -15.40 -11.14
C MET A 59 5.90 -14.01 -11.64
N VAL A 60 6.86 -13.42 -10.93
CA VAL A 60 8.04 -12.86 -11.60
C VAL A 60 9.28 -13.27 -10.80
N ARG A 61 10.07 -14.19 -11.34
CA ARG A 61 11.47 -14.36 -10.91
C ARG A 61 12.13 -13.00 -11.14
N PHE A 62 12.59 -12.38 -10.05
CA PHE A 62 13.18 -11.06 -10.07
C PHE A 62 14.50 -11.12 -10.85
N ASP A 63 14.53 -10.54 -12.06
CA ASP A 63 15.78 -10.18 -12.73
C ASP A 63 16.16 -8.78 -12.28
N SER A 64 17.25 -8.68 -11.53
CA SER A 64 17.79 -7.44 -10.96
C SER A 64 18.51 -6.56 -12.00
N SER A 65 18.37 -6.86 -13.30
CA SER A 65 19.14 -6.23 -14.38
C SER A 65 18.45 -5.04 -15.03
N ARG A 66 17.33 -4.56 -14.46
CA ARG A 66 16.66 -3.34 -14.90
C ARG A 66 16.31 -2.53 -13.64
N TRP A 67 16.86 -1.33 -13.57
CA TRP A 67 16.83 -0.33 -12.48
C TRP A 67 18.06 -0.37 -11.57
#